data_AF-A0A437UV82-F1
#
_entry.id   AF-A0A437UV82-F1
#
_cell.length_a   1.000
_cell.length_b   1.000
_cell.length_c   1.000
_cell.angle_alpha   90.00
_cell.angle_beta   90.00
_cell.angle_gamma   90.00
#
_symmetry.space_group_name_H-M   'P 1'
#
loop_
_entity.id
_entity.type
_entity.pdbx_description
1 polymer ?
#
loop_
_entity_poly.entity_id
_entity_poly.type
_entity_poly.pdbx_seq_one_letter_code
_entity_poly.pdbx_strand_id
1 'polypeptide(L)'
;MDKKVYFAGSIRGGRVDGAIYQRIIAYIQRTDEVLTEHVGDPDLSVSEQGRAKDALIYDQDTAWLRASDVLIAECTCPSLGVGYELAYAERFDIPCHIFYDRTKTQLSAMLTGNPYYSIHPYADPEEIFPILDGILA
;
A
#
# COMPACT_ATOMS: atom_id res chain seq x y z
N MET A 1 15.63 11.60 9.20
CA MET A 1 15.72 10.21 9.68
C MET A 1 14.77 9.46 8.79
N ASP A 2 15.26 8.43 8.13
CA ASP A 2 14.54 7.74 7.06
C ASP A 2 13.27 7.12 7.63
N LYS A 3 12.11 7.41 7.03
CA LYS A 3 10.82 6.88 7.46
C LYS A 3 10.74 5.40 7.11
N LYS A 4 10.01 4.65 7.93
CA LYS A 4 9.58 3.28 7.62
C LYS A 4 8.22 3.32 6.94
N VAL A 5 8.20 2.95 5.67
CA VAL A 5 7.00 2.94 4.84
C VAL A 5 6.46 1.51 4.75
N TYR A 6 5.20 1.33 5.12
CA TYR A 6 4.43 0.15 4.74
C TYR A 6 3.75 0.41 3.40
N PHE A 7 4.20 -0.25 2.34
CA PHE A 7 3.55 -0.15 1.03
C PHE A 7 2.49 -1.23 0.87
N ALA A 8 1.24 -0.83 0.59
CA ALA A 8 0.13 -1.74 0.39
C ALA A 8 -0.32 -1.74 -1.08
N GLY A 9 -0.51 -2.93 -1.64
CA GLY A 9 -0.98 -3.12 -3.01
C GLY A 9 -1.65 -4.47 -3.18
N SER A 10 -2.59 -4.58 -4.12
CA SER A 10 -3.31 -5.84 -4.33
C SER A 10 -2.38 -6.95 -4.83
N ILE A 11 -2.38 -8.10 -4.14
CA ILE A 11 -1.64 -9.31 -4.53
C ILE A 11 -2.61 -10.42 -4.96
N ARG A 12 -3.35 -11.00 -4.00
CA ARG A 12 -4.33 -12.08 -4.26
C ARG A 12 -5.62 -11.57 -4.91
N GLY A 13 -5.97 -10.30 -4.73
CA GLY A 13 -7.15 -9.68 -5.34
C GLY A 13 -6.97 -9.35 -6.82
N GLY A 14 -5.74 -9.41 -7.32
CA GLY A 14 -5.36 -9.08 -8.69
C GLY A 14 -4.09 -8.23 -8.70
N ARG A 15 -3.19 -8.51 -9.63
CA ARG A 15 -1.85 -7.89 -9.67
C ARG A 15 -1.58 -7.13 -10.96
N VAL A 16 -2.65 -6.61 -11.58
CA VAL A 16 -2.56 -5.90 -12.87
C VAL A 16 -1.71 -4.63 -12.79
N ASP A 17 -1.58 -4.07 -11.59
CA ASP A 17 -0.83 -2.85 -11.30
C ASP A 17 0.59 -3.12 -10.72
N GLY A 18 1.09 -4.36 -10.80
CA GLY A 18 2.40 -4.73 -10.24
C GLY A 18 3.58 -3.85 -10.73
N ALA A 19 3.53 -3.40 -12.00
CA ALA A 19 4.55 -2.50 -12.54
C ALA A 19 4.53 -1.11 -11.89
N ILE A 20 3.36 -0.56 -11.54
CA ILE A 20 3.31 0.73 -10.84
C ILE A 20 3.74 0.57 -9.38
N TYR A 21 3.42 -0.56 -8.73
CA TYR A 21 3.91 -0.85 -7.37
C TYR A 21 5.45 -0.84 -7.33
N GLN A 22 6.09 -1.54 -8.27
CA GLN A 22 7.55 -1.57 -8.38
C GLN A 22 8.14 -0.16 -8.52
N ARG A 23 7.54 0.67 -9.37
CA ARG A 23 7.99 2.06 -9.58
C ARG A 23 7.86 2.91 -8.32
N ILE A 24 6.73 2.81 -7.61
CA ILE A 24 6.49 3.56 -6.37
C ILE A 24 7.48 3.12 -5.30
N ILE A 25 7.62 1.81 -5.08
CA ILE A 25 8.55 1.25 -4.08
C ILE A 25 9.98 1.70 -4.38
N ALA A 26 10.45 1.55 -5.62
CA ALA A 26 11.79 1.97 -6.02
C ALA A 26 12.01 3.49 -5.91
N TYR A 27 10.95 4.29 -6.01
CA TYR A 27 11.01 5.73 -5.80
C TYR A 27 11.19 6.07 -4.31
N ILE A 28 10.38 5.46 -3.45
CA ILE A 28 10.44 5.64 -1.98
C ILE A 28 11.80 5.20 -1.43
N GLN A 29 12.32 4.07 -1.91
CA GLN A 29 13.62 3.51 -1.49
C GLN A 29 14.85 4.39 -1.79
N ARG A 30 14.67 5.52 -2.49
CA ARG A 30 15.76 6.50 -2.68
C ARG A 30 16.09 7.25 -1.40
N THR A 31 15.14 7.39 -0.48
CA THR A 31 15.26 8.19 0.74
C THR A 31 14.80 7.46 1.99
N ASP A 32 13.91 6.46 1.86
CA ASP A 32 13.21 5.85 2.98
C ASP A 32 13.20 4.30 2.91
N GLU A 33 12.90 3.63 4.01
CA GLU A 33 12.83 2.17 4.09
C GLU A 33 11.43 1.67 3.71
N VAL A 34 11.32 0.70 2.80
CA VAL A 34 10.03 0.05 2.47
C VAL A 34 9.99 -1.35 3.07
N LEU A 35 9.12 -1.57 4.06
CA LEU A 35 9.02 -2.83 4.80
C LEU A 35 8.46 -3.98 3.94
N THR A 36 7.66 -3.65 2.94
CA THR A 36 6.93 -4.58 2.08
C THR A 36 7.40 -4.52 0.62
N GLU A 37 8.70 -4.36 0.38
CA GLU A 37 9.27 -4.21 -0.97
C GLU A 37 8.90 -5.35 -1.93
N HIS A 38 8.69 -6.56 -1.40
CA HIS A 38 8.29 -7.75 -2.15
C HIS A 38 6.93 -7.60 -2.85
N VAL A 39 6.08 -6.65 -2.44
CA VAL A 39 4.81 -6.34 -3.13
C VAL A 39 5.07 -5.88 -4.57
N GLY A 40 6.22 -5.24 -4.84
CA GLY A 40 6.66 -4.80 -6.17
C GLY A 40 7.42 -5.85 -6.98
N ASP A 41 7.70 -7.04 -6.44
CA ASP A 41 8.53 -8.05 -7.11
C ASP A 41 7.74 -8.73 -8.25
N PRO A 42 8.09 -8.56 -9.54
CA PRO A 42 7.34 -9.15 -10.65
C PRO A 42 7.15 -10.68 -10.54
N ASP A 43 8.05 -11.38 -9.86
CA ASP A 43 8.05 -12.84 -9.73
C ASP A 43 7.33 -13.36 -8.47
N LEU A 44 6.67 -12.49 -7.70
CA LEU A 44 5.94 -12.87 -6.49
C LEU A 44 4.89 -13.95 -6.78
N SER A 45 5.06 -15.10 -6.11
CA SER A 45 4.14 -16.24 -6.22
C SER A 45 2.84 -16.00 -5.45
N VAL A 46 1.70 -16.14 -6.14
CA VAL A 46 0.35 -15.95 -5.59
C VAL A 46 -0.35 -17.30 -5.38
N SER A 47 0.33 -18.25 -4.74
CA SER A 47 -0.26 -19.55 -4.39
C SER A 47 -0.82 -19.54 -2.97
N GLU A 48 -1.95 -20.21 -2.75
CA GLU A 48 -2.40 -20.53 -1.40
C GLU A 48 -1.38 -21.43 -0.73
N GLN A 49 -0.87 -21.00 0.43
CA GLN A 49 0.20 -21.73 1.12
C GLN A 49 -0.30 -22.45 2.39
N GLY A 50 -1.61 -22.39 2.65
CA GLY A 50 -2.27 -22.99 3.82
C GLY A 50 -2.20 -22.13 5.08
N ARG A 51 -3.14 -22.39 6.00
CA ARG A 51 -3.38 -21.54 7.19
C ARG A 51 -2.15 -21.29 8.07
N ALA A 52 -1.25 -22.26 8.21
CA ALA A 52 -0.05 -22.09 9.04
C ALA A 52 0.90 -21.02 8.47
N LYS A 53 1.06 -20.98 7.15
CA LYS A 53 1.87 -19.95 6.50
C LYS A 53 1.14 -18.61 6.41
N ASP A 54 -0.18 -18.63 6.17
CA ASP A 54 -0.98 -17.40 6.20
C ASP A 54 -0.95 -16.72 7.59
N ALA A 55 -0.88 -17.50 8.68
CA ALA A 55 -0.72 -16.95 10.04
C ALA A 55 0.64 -16.25 10.23
N LEU A 56 1.72 -16.79 9.65
CA LEU A 56 3.03 -16.14 9.70
C LEU A 56 3.04 -14.82 8.93
N ILE A 57 2.39 -14.78 7.76
CA ILE A 57 2.22 -13.54 6.98
C ILE A 57 1.45 -12.52 7.80
N TYR A 58 0.33 -12.93 8.41
CA TYR A 58 -0.47 -12.05 9.27
C TYR A 58 0.34 -11.47 10.44
N ASP A 59 1.09 -12.29 11.17
CA ASP A 59 1.88 -11.85 12.32
C ASP A 59 2.99 -10.88 11.87
N GLN A 60 3.64 -11.18 10.75
CA GLN A 60 4.70 -10.35 10.18
C GLN A 60 4.17 -9.01 9.67
N ASP A 61 3.11 -9.00 8.87
CA ASP A 61 2.55 -7.79 8.26
C ASP A 61 1.98 -6.87 9.34
N THR A 62 1.27 -7.41 10.33
CA THR A 62 0.79 -6.58 11.44
C THR A 62 1.93 -6.05 12.33
N ALA A 63 3.06 -6.76 12.43
CA ALA A 63 4.25 -6.24 13.11
C ALA A 63 4.91 -5.11 12.32
N TRP A 64 4.99 -5.23 10.99
CA TRP A 64 5.49 -4.16 10.12
C TRP A 64 4.58 -2.93 10.12
N LEU A 65 3.26 -3.10 10.05
CA LEU A 65 2.31 -2.00 10.20
C LEU A 65 2.55 -1.24 11.50
N ARG A 66 2.63 -1.93 12.64
CA ARG A 66 2.90 -1.28 13.94
C ARG A 66 4.26 -0.57 14.01
N ALA A 67 5.21 -0.94 13.16
CA ALA A 67 6.56 -0.37 13.13
C ALA A 67 6.74 0.72 12.06
N SER A 68 5.76 0.94 11.18
CA SER A 68 5.82 1.92 10.10
C SER A 68 5.46 3.32 10.60
N ASP A 69 6.14 4.32 10.07
CA ASP A 69 5.80 5.74 10.29
C ASP A 69 4.64 6.19 9.40
N VAL A 70 4.43 5.50 8.27
CA VAL A 70 3.37 5.82 7.29
C VAL A 70 3.00 4.59 6.46
N LEU A 71 1.71 4.48 6.11
CA LEU A 71 1.20 3.54 5.13
C LEU A 71 0.91 4.26 3.82
N ILE A 72 1.45 3.75 2.71
CA ILE A 72 1.17 4.21 1.35
C ILE A 72 0.51 3.06 0.58
N ALA A 73 -0.75 3.24 0.18
CA ALA A 73 -1.53 2.23 -0.53
C ALA A 73 -1.80 2.63 -1.98
N GLU A 74 -1.60 1.71 -2.92
CA GLU A 74 -2.15 1.79 -4.28
C GLU A 74 -3.42 0.92 -4.33
N CYS A 75 -4.56 1.56 -4.60
CA CYS A 75 -5.90 0.99 -4.46
C CYS A 75 -6.68 0.98 -5.78
N THR A 76 -6.01 1.04 -6.93
CA THR A 76 -6.68 0.90 -8.23
C THR A 76 -7.36 -0.46 -8.34
N CYS A 77 -6.65 -1.53 -7.96
CA CYS A 77 -7.19 -2.88 -7.89
C CYS A 77 -7.81 -3.15 -6.49
N PRO A 78 -9.14 -3.40 -6.38
CA PRO A 78 -9.76 -3.69 -5.09
C PRO A 78 -9.15 -4.92 -4.41
N SER A 79 -8.83 -4.80 -3.11
CA SER A 79 -8.19 -5.86 -2.33
C SER A 79 -8.72 -5.92 -0.91
N LEU A 80 -9.17 -7.10 -0.48
CA LEU A 80 -9.57 -7.35 0.92
C LEU A 80 -8.39 -7.20 1.88
N GLY A 81 -7.18 -7.62 1.46
CA GLY A 81 -5.97 -7.49 2.26
C GLY A 81 -5.62 -6.02 2.49
N VAL A 82 -5.59 -5.22 1.42
CA VAL A 82 -5.29 -3.78 1.52
C VAL A 82 -6.35 -3.06 2.36
N GLY A 83 -7.63 -3.41 2.20
CA GLY A 83 -8.68 -2.88 3.06
C GLY A 83 -8.50 -3.24 4.54
N TYR A 84 -8.04 -4.46 4.84
CA TYR A 84 -7.70 -4.89 6.20
C TYR A 84 -6.52 -4.10 6.77
N GLU A 85 -5.46 -3.94 5.98
CA GLU A 85 -4.25 -3.19 6.35
C GLU A 85 -4.56 -1.71 6.65
N LEU A 86 -5.38 -1.06 5.82
CA LEU A 86 -5.82 0.33 6.03
C LEU A 86 -6.59 0.50 7.34
N ALA A 87 -7.58 -0.35 7.60
CA ALA A 87 -8.35 -0.30 8.84
C ALA A 87 -7.49 -0.62 10.07
N TYR A 88 -6.52 -1.53 9.92
CA TYR A 88 -5.55 -1.82 10.96
C TYR A 88 -4.66 -0.60 11.23
N ALA A 89 -4.10 0.03 10.20
CA ALA A 89 -3.27 1.22 10.33
C ALA A 89 -4.02 2.38 10.99
N GLU A 90 -5.27 2.61 10.59
CA GLU A 90 -6.18 3.57 11.23
C GLU A 90 -6.36 3.29 12.72
N ARG A 91 -6.55 2.03 13.11
CA ARG A 91 -6.72 1.63 14.52
C ARG A 91 -5.51 1.98 15.40
N PHE A 92 -4.32 2.07 14.80
CA PHE A 92 -3.05 2.37 15.46
C PHE A 92 -2.54 3.79 15.18
N ASP A 93 -3.39 4.68 14.66
CA ASP A 93 -3.06 6.08 14.39
C ASP A 93 -1.86 6.25 13.44
N ILE A 94 -1.63 5.28 12.54
CA ILE A 94 -0.60 5.36 11.50
C ILE A 94 -1.12 6.18 10.32
N PRO A 95 -0.47 7.28 9.92
CA PRO A 95 -0.88 8.07 8.76
C PRO A 95 -1.02 7.21 7.50
N CYS A 96 -2.14 7.38 6.78
CA CYS A 96 -2.47 6.56 5.62
C CYS A 96 -2.71 7.43 4.38
N HIS A 97 -1.94 7.17 3.33
CA HIS A 97 -2.10 7.79 2.02
C HIS A 97 -2.57 6.78 0.99
N ILE A 98 -3.70 7.06 0.35
CA ILE A 98 -4.33 6.18 -0.64
C ILE A 98 -4.19 6.82 -2.02
N PHE A 99 -3.50 6.14 -2.92
CA PHE A 99 -3.46 6.45 -4.35
C PHE A 99 -4.41 5.53 -5.11
N TYR A 100 -5.07 6.03 -6.14
CA TYR A 100 -5.81 5.20 -7.09
C TYR A 100 -5.99 5.90 -8.44
N ASP A 101 -6.02 5.11 -9.51
CA ASP A 101 -6.31 5.55 -10.86
C ASP A 101 -7.82 5.78 -11.03
N ARG A 102 -8.21 7.06 -11.01
CA ARG A 102 -9.60 7.51 -11.12
C ARG A 102 -10.22 7.21 -12.47
N THR A 103 -9.42 6.83 -13.47
CA THR A 103 -9.91 6.45 -14.81
C THR A 103 -10.29 4.97 -14.89
N LYS A 104 -9.77 4.15 -13.97
CA LYS A 104 -9.96 2.69 -13.99
C LYS A 104 -10.92 2.20 -12.92
N THR A 105 -11.01 2.89 -11.78
CA THR A 105 -11.83 2.43 -10.67
C THR A 105 -12.53 3.57 -9.94
N GLN A 106 -13.53 3.20 -9.14
CA GLN A 106 -14.07 4.06 -8.10
C GLN A 106 -13.65 3.48 -6.76
N LEU A 107 -13.00 4.31 -5.94
CA LEU A 107 -12.58 3.90 -4.60
C LEU A 107 -13.81 3.59 -3.74
N SER A 108 -13.68 2.62 -2.84
CA SER A 108 -14.74 2.22 -1.91
C SER A 108 -15.32 3.43 -1.15
N ALA A 109 -16.65 3.51 -1.07
CA ALA A 109 -17.37 4.54 -0.31
C ALA A 109 -16.98 4.57 1.18
N MET A 110 -16.56 3.42 1.74
CA MET A 110 -16.07 3.32 3.12
C MET A 110 -14.74 4.06 3.30
N LEU A 111 -13.87 4.07 2.28
CA LEU A 111 -12.59 4.77 2.33
C LEU A 111 -12.79 6.25 2.05
N THR A 112 -13.54 6.60 1.00
CA THR A 112 -13.81 8.01 0.65
C THR A 112 -14.65 8.75 1.68
N GLY A 113 -15.51 8.04 2.41
CA GLY A 113 -16.32 8.62 3.50
C GLY A 113 -15.58 8.74 4.83
N ASN A 114 -14.38 8.18 4.97
CA ASN A 114 -13.61 8.23 6.21
C ASN A 114 -12.56 9.35 6.16
N PRO A 115 -12.66 10.40 7.01
CA PRO A 115 -11.75 11.55 6.99
C PRO A 115 -10.34 11.24 7.48
N TYR A 116 -10.09 10.04 8.02
CA TYR A 116 -8.76 9.62 8.46
C TYR A 116 -7.77 9.49 7.30
N TYR A 117 -8.25 9.04 6.14
CA TYR A 117 -7.39 8.75 4.99
C TYR A 117 -7.10 10.02 4.18
N SER A 118 -5.83 10.22 3.83
CA SER A 118 -5.42 11.18 2.80
C SER A 118 -5.53 10.52 1.43
N ILE A 119 -6.48 10.97 0.61
CA ILE A 119 -6.82 10.31 -0.67
C ILE A 119 -6.32 11.13 -1.85
N HIS A 120 -5.57 10.47 -2.74
CA HIS A 120 -4.84 11.05 -3.86
C HIS A 120 -5.22 10.38 -5.20
N PRO A 121 -6.32 10.81 -5.84
CA PRO A 121 -6.73 10.27 -7.14
C PRO A 121 -5.81 10.75 -8.27
N TYR A 122 -5.27 9.84 -9.08
CA TYR A 122 -4.45 10.17 -10.26
C TYR A 122 -5.11 9.66 -11.56
N ALA A 123 -4.66 10.16 -12.72
CA ALA A 123 -4.98 9.60 -14.04
C ALA A 123 -3.70 9.27 -14.83
N ASP A 124 -2.63 9.99 -14.55
CA ASP A 124 -1.27 9.68 -15.00
C ASP A 124 -0.43 9.24 -13.80
N PRO A 125 0.22 8.06 -13.84
CA PRO A 125 1.15 7.61 -12.80
C PRO A 125 2.23 8.63 -12.41
N GLU A 126 2.63 9.54 -13.31
CA GLU A 126 3.62 10.57 -12.99
C GLU A 126 3.11 11.57 -11.94
N GLU A 127 1.79 11.72 -11.76
CA GLU A 127 1.18 12.57 -10.72
C GLU A 127 1.50 12.07 -9.29
N ILE A 128 1.87 10.80 -9.12
CA ILE A 128 2.12 10.18 -7.81
C ILE A 128 3.39 10.74 -7.17
N PHE A 129 4.48 10.86 -7.94
CA PHE A 129 5.81 11.08 -7.39
C PHE A 129 6.00 12.43 -6.67
N PRO A 130 5.49 13.58 -7.19
CA PRO A 130 5.56 14.84 -6.44
C PRO A 130 4.77 14.82 -5.12
N ILE A 131 3.70 14.03 -5.04
CA ILE A 131 2.93 13.85 -3.80
C ILE A 131 3.74 13.01 -2.81
N LEU A 132 4.42 11.96 -3.29
CA LEU A 132 5.34 11.18 -2.46
C LEU A 132 6.44 12.05 -1.86
N ASP A 133 7.04 12.95 -2.63
CA ASP A 133 8.06 13.88 -2.10
C ASP A 133 7.53 14.68 -0.90
N GLY A 134 6.28 15.15 -0.97
CA GLY A 134 5.62 15.88 0.13
C GLY A 134 5.29 15.00 1.34
N ILE A 135 4.96 13.72 1.13
CA ILE A 135 4.71 12.75 2.20
C ILE A 135 6.02 12.35 2.90
N LEU A 136 7.11 12.22 2.13
CA LEU A 136 8.39 11.71 2.60
C LEU A 136 9.30 12.80 3.19
N ALA A 137 9.10 14.07 2.85
CA ALA A 137 9.77 15.22 3.49
C ALA A 137 9.60 15.28 5.03
#